data_AF-A0A3D9HLA5-F1
#
_entry.id   AF-A0A3D9HLA5-F1
#
_cell.length_a   1.000
_cell.length_b   1.000
_cell.length_c   1.000
_cell.angle_alpha   90.00
_cell.angle_beta   90.00
_cell.angle_gamma   90.00
#
_symmetry.space_group_name_H-M   'P 1'
#
loop_
_entity.id
_entity.type
_entity.pdbx_description
1 polymer ?
#
loop_
_entity_poly.entity_id
_entity_poly.type
_entity_poly.pdbx_seq_one_letter_code
_entity_poly.pdbx_strand_id
1 'polypeptide(L)'
;MANPVTLKQKELFGHPIGLYILFLTEMWERFSYYGMRAILVLYLVAETATNNPGLGWTNDNAIALYGWYTMFVYVMSIPGGIIADKILGQRKSVFVGGLLLVAGHSVLAIEQMWAFYTGLILIVLGVGMLKPNISTMVGGLYPKNEQNKRDVGFYIFYMGINLGAAAAALIVGYVGENIGWHYGFGLAGIGMALGQVIYIIGQRHLKHVGNLVIDDRDEDEKGDSKNLLTAIFKHTNSIIGFAITVTLGLIIWFGGSWSYGLLVIGLAFAVGVGIVVYNDGNKVEKDRILVTYLSFLIIIIFWGSFEQAGGLLNVYAKQKTDLSLGLFDVPASWFQSVNAIFILVFATIVASFWVWWKNRKKESSSLFKMAIGVIIMGWGFFFMSIASQEVGYNAAGEVTAKSGMQWLVLAYLFHTLGELCASPVALSFITKLAPERWMAFMMGAYFAATGLGNKVAGLLGESASEFGEFTIFTGIAVFCTIFGFLVIAILKPLKRLTHGAEELESAVK
;
A
#
# COMPACT_ATOMS: atom_id res chain seq x y z
N MET A 1 7.82 -41.23 -22.28
CA MET A 1 7.63 -39.93 -21.60
C MET A 1 7.04 -40.22 -20.23
N ALA A 2 7.85 -40.14 -19.18
CA ALA A 2 7.37 -40.36 -17.82
C ALA A 2 6.53 -39.15 -17.38
N ASN A 3 5.28 -39.38 -16.97
CA ASN A 3 4.50 -38.38 -16.26
C ASN A 3 5.32 -37.86 -15.07
N PRO A 4 5.53 -36.54 -14.92
CA PRO A 4 6.11 -36.04 -13.68
C PRO A 4 5.14 -36.42 -12.56
N VAL A 5 5.61 -37.25 -11.64
CA VAL A 5 4.88 -37.58 -10.41
C VAL A 5 4.71 -36.26 -9.66
N THR A 6 3.56 -35.61 -9.82
CA THR A 6 3.16 -34.50 -8.99
C THR A 6 3.01 -35.06 -7.58
N LEU A 7 4.02 -34.83 -6.73
CA LEU A 7 3.95 -35.13 -5.31
C LEU A 7 2.67 -34.46 -4.80
N LYS A 8 1.65 -35.27 -4.50
CA LYS A 8 0.38 -34.81 -3.96
C LYS A 8 0.69 -34.05 -2.68
N GLN A 9 0.63 -32.73 -2.74
CA GLN A 9 0.85 -31.90 -1.57
C GLN A 9 -0.24 -32.21 -0.56
N LYS A 10 0.12 -32.26 0.72
CA LYS A 10 -0.90 -32.40 1.77
C LYS A 10 -1.78 -31.15 1.73
N GLU A 11 -3.09 -31.37 1.65
CA GLU A 11 -4.10 -30.33 1.65
C GLU A 11 -4.79 -30.24 3.01
N LEU A 12 -5.26 -29.04 3.35
CA LEU A 12 -6.14 -28.74 4.49
C LEU A 12 -7.26 -27.85 3.94
N PHE A 13 -8.52 -28.16 4.27
CA PHE A 13 -9.72 -27.50 3.72
C PHE A 13 -9.68 -27.26 2.18
N GLY A 14 -9.12 -28.20 1.42
CA GLY A 14 -9.07 -28.15 -0.04
C GLY A 14 -7.95 -27.29 -0.64
N HIS A 15 -7.05 -26.74 0.18
CA HIS A 15 -5.88 -25.97 -0.27
C HIS A 15 -4.57 -26.56 0.27
N PRO A 16 -3.42 -26.34 -0.39
CA PRO A 16 -2.12 -26.78 0.10
C PRO A 16 -1.86 -26.28 1.52
N ILE A 17 -1.31 -27.13 2.42
CA ILE A 17 -0.97 -26.70 3.80
C ILE A 17 -0.05 -25.48 3.81
N GLY A 18 0.80 -25.33 2.78
CA GLY A 18 1.64 -24.15 2.59
C GLY A 18 0.85 -22.84 2.58
N LEU A 19 -0.39 -22.83 2.08
CA LEU A 19 -1.26 -21.64 2.10
C LEU A 19 -1.49 -21.14 3.53
N TYR A 20 -1.82 -22.04 4.46
CA TYR A 20 -2.11 -21.67 5.84
C TYR A 20 -0.87 -21.19 6.59
N ILE A 21 0.31 -21.71 6.25
CA ILE A 21 1.59 -21.20 6.74
C ILE A 21 1.80 -19.76 6.27
N LEU A 22 1.64 -19.50 4.97
CA LEU A 22 1.81 -18.15 4.41
C LEU A 22 0.74 -17.19 4.92
N PHE A 23 -0.51 -17.65 5.04
CA PHE A 23 -1.63 -16.90 5.63
C PHE A 23 -1.30 -16.46 7.06
N LEU A 24 -0.88 -17.38 7.93
CA LEU A 24 -0.59 -17.05 9.32
C LEU A 24 0.65 -16.16 9.44
N THR A 25 1.67 -16.42 8.62
CA THR A 25 2.88 -15.59 8.55
C THR A 25 2.52 -14.14 8.18
N GLU A 26 1.73 -13.97 7.12
CA GLU A 26 1.28 -12.67 6.66
C GLU A 26 0.34 -11.99 7.67
N MET A 27 -0.61 -12.73 8.25
CA MET A 27 -1.54 -12.19 9.25
C MET A 27 -0.77 -11.58 10.43
N TRP A 28 0.28 -12.25 10.92
CA TRP A 28 1.10 -11.75 12.03
C TRP A 28 2.04 -10.61 11.62
N GLU A 29 2.58 -10.63 10.41
CA GLU A 29 3.34 -9.48 9.89
C GLU A 29 2.44 -8.25 9.76
N ARG A 30 1.23 -8.42 9.22
CA ARG A 30 0.25 -7.34 9.08
C ARG A 30 -0.24 -6.86 10.43
N PHE A 31 -0.41 -7.77 11.38
CA PHE A 31 -0.68 -7.41 12.76
C PHE A 31 0.41 -6.49 13.33
N SER A 32 1.68 -6.86 13.16
CA SER A 32 2.80 -6.06 13.63
C SER A 32 2.86 -4.68 12.95
N TYR A 33 2.77 -4.66 11.62
CA TYR A 33 2.87 -3.44 10.83
C TYR A 33 1.73 -2.47 11.12
N TYR A 34 0.47 -2.92 11.03
CA TYR A 34 -0.69 -2.06 11.24
C TYR A 34 -0.86 -1.65 12.70
N GLY A 35 -0.47 -2.51 13.66
CA GLY A 35 -0.47 -2.15 15.08
C GLY A 35 0.50 -1.02 15.38
N MET A 36 1.76 -1.16 14.94
CA MET A 36 2.75 -0.09 15.05
C MET A 36 2.29 1.18 14.32
N ARG A 37 1.81 1.05 13.07
CA ARG A 37 1.31 2.16 12.26
C ARG A 37 0.17 2.93 12.95
N ALA A 38 -0.73 2.22 13.63
CA ALA A 38 -1.89 2.83 14.29
C ALA A 38 -1.52 3.74 15.47
N ILE A 39 -0.43 3.42 16.18
CA ILE A 39 0.04 4.21 17.32
C ILE A 39 1.21 5.14 16.98
N LEU A 40 1.86 4.97 15.82
CA LEU A 40 3.09 5.70 15.46
C LEU A 40 2.91 7.22 15.53
N VAL A 41 1.95 7.78 14.78
CA VAL A 41 1.74 9.23 14.75
C VAL A 41 1.22 9.74 16.09
N LEU A 42 0.37 8.96 16.77
CA LEU A 42 -0.14 9.30 18.09
C LEU A 42 0.97 9.41 19.13
N TYR A 43 1.93 8.48 19.11
CA TYR A 43 3.12 8.51 19.96
C TYR A 43 4.01 9.74 19.68
N LEU A 44 4.20 10.08 18.39
CA LEU A 44 5.01 11.25 18.02
C LEU A 44 4.42 12.55 18.58
N VAL A 45 3.10 12.74 18.46
CA VAL A 45 2.41 13.98 18.88
C VAL A 45 2.03 13.99 20.37
N ALA A 46 2.03 12.84 21.04
CA ALA A 46 1.68 12.76 22.46
C ALA A 46 2.65 13.56 23.33
N GLU A 47 2.12 14.21 24.36
CA GLU A 47 2.86 15.09 25.25
C GLU A 47 3.94 14.36 26.05
N THR A 48 5.05 15.05 26.32
CA THR A 48 6.21 14.49 27.04
C THR A 48 6.04 14.43 28.56
N ALA A 49 5.09 15.20 29.12
CA ALA A 49 4.91 15.35 30.56
C ALA A 49 3.58 14.75 31.05
N THR A 50 3.29 13.49 30.66
CA THR A 50 2.08 12.76 31.05
C THR A 50 2.43 11.37 31.60
N ASN A 51 1.42 10.62 32.07
CA ASN A 51 1.59 9.24 32.55
C ASN A 51 2.01 8.26 31.44
N ASN A 52 1.79 8.61 30.17
CA ASN A 52 2.20 7.83 29.00
C ASN A 52 2.93 8.76 28.00
N PRO A 53 4.17 9.15 28.31
CA PRO A 53 4.85 10.23 27.60
C PRO A 53 5.15 9.86 26.15
N GLY A 54 4.80 10.77 25.24
CA GLY A 54 5.20 10.71 23.83
C GLY A 54 6.45 11.54 23.55
N LEU A 55 6.63 11.93 22.28
CA LEU A 55 7.77 12.76 21.85
C LEU A 55 7.48 14.26 21.77
N GLY A 56 6.21 14.68 21.89
CA GLY A 56 5.79 16.08 21.85
C GLY A 56 6.07 16.78 20.53
N TRP A 57 6.07 16.06 19.41
CA TRP A 57 6.27 16.65 18.09
C TRP A 57 5.03 17.42 17.63
N THR A 58 5.25 18.39 16.74
CA THR A 58 4.16 19.03 16.01
C THR A 58 3.45 18.01 15.10
N ASN A 59 2.15 18.23 14.87
CA ASN A 59 1.36 17.43 13.93
C ASN A 59 2.05 17.37 12.55
N ASP A 60 2.58 18.50 12.07
CA ASP A 60 3.29 18.59 10.80
C ASP A 60 4.48 17.65 10.71
N ASN A 61 5.38 17.70 11.70
CA ASN A 61 6.58 16.86 11.70
C ASN A 61 6.22 15.37 11.80
N ALA A 62 5.21 15.03 12.60
CA ALA A 62 4.75 13.66 12.77
C ALA A 62 4.13 13.10 11.48
N ILE A 63 3.25 13.87 10.83
CA ILE A 63 2.60 13.50 9.56
C ILE A 63 3.63 13.45 8.42
N ALA A 64 4.59 14.37 8.41
CA ALA A 64 5.68 14.38 7.43
C ALA A 64 6.54 13.11 7.52
N LEU A 65 6.97 12.73 8.73
CA LEU A 65 7.73 11.49 8.95
C LEU A 65 6.91 10.28 8.52
N TYR A 66 5.63 10.24 8.89
CA TYR A 66 4.73 9.15 8.53
C TYR A 66 4.59 9.00 7.00
N GLY A 67 4.43 10.10 6.26
CA GLY A 67 4.36 10.09 4.79
C GLY A 67 5.65 9.59 4.13
N TRP A 68 6.82 9.98 4.66
CA TRP A 68 8.11 9.46 4.19
C TRP A 68 8.26 7.97 4.49
N TYR A 69 7.98 7.58 5.74
CA TYR A 69 8.08 6.20 6.20
C TYR A 69 7.24 5.26 5.34
N THR A 70 5.96 5.58 5.17
CA THR A 70 5.03 4.76 4.38
C THR A 70 5.41 4.72 2.91
N MET A 71 5.87 5.83 2.31
CA MET A 71 6.41 5.83 0.95
C MET A 71 7.57 4.84 0.80
N PHE A 72 8.55 4.87 1.71
CA PHE A 72 9.69 3.96 1.66
C PHE A 72 9.30 2.49 1.84
N VAL A 73 8.31 2.18 2.68
CA VAL A 73 7.78 0.81 2.84
C VAL A 73 7.34 0.23 1.49
N TYR A 74 6.66 1.03 0.64
CA TYR A 74 6.25 0.57 -0.69
C TYR A 74 7.39 0.58 -1.70
N VAL A 75 8.20 1.65 -1.75
CA VAL A 75 9.32 1.76 -2.70
C VAL A 75 10.35 0.65 -2.49
N MET A 76 10.63 0.25 -1.24
CA MET A 76 11.58 -0.81 -0.91
C MET A 76 11.14 -2.20 -1.36
N SER A 77 9.86 -2.39 -1.73
CA SER A 77 9.41 -3.64 -2.34
C SER A 77 10.06 -3.90 -3.71
N ILE A 78 10.51 -2.85 -4.41
CA ILE A 78 11.19 -2.98 -5.71
C ILE A 78 12.55 -3.66 -5.57
N PRO A 79 13.54 -3.10 -4.82
CA PRO A 79 14.82 -3.77 -4.63
C PRO A 79 14.68 -5.10 -3.90
N GLY A 80 13.73 -5.24 -2.95
CA GLY A 80 13.50 -6.50 -2.26
C GLY A 80 12.99 -7.63 -3.17
N GLY A 81 12.17 -7.31 -4.18
CA GLY A 81 11.80 -8.25 -5.24
C GLY A 81 13.00 -8.63 -6.13
N ILE A 82 13.79 -7.64 -6.57
CA ILE A 82 14.99 -7.88 -7.40
C ILE A 82 16.00 -8.79 -6.69
N ILE A 83 16.22 -8.58 -5.39
CA ILE A 83 17.12 -9.43 -4.58
C ILE A 83 16.58 -10.87 -4.50
N ALA A 84 15.27 -11.04 -4.38
CA ALA A 84 14.66 -12.36 -4.36
C ALA A 84 14.81 -13.09 -5.69
N ASP A 85 14.57 -12.40 -6.80
CA ASP A 85 14.59 -13.00 -8.12
C ASP A 85 16.03 -13.35 -8.58
N LYS A 86 17.03 -12.54 -8.17
CA LYS A 86 18.42 -12.70 -8.66
C LYS A 86 19.39 -13.36 -7.69
N ILE A 87 19.15 -13.29 -6.37
CA ILE A 87 20.17 -13.63 -5.37
C ILE A 87 19.68 -14.69 -4.40
N LEU A 88 18.53 -14.48 -3.75
CA LEU A 88 18.13 -15.27 -2.58
C LEU A 88 17.06 -16.34 -2.88
N GLY A 89 16.20 -16.10 -3.87
CA GLY A 89 14.90 -16.78 -3.98
C GLY A 89 13.88 -16.18 -2.99
N GLN A 90 12.60 -16.19 -3.36
CA GLN A 90 11.52 -15.58 -2.59
C GLN A 90 11.42 -16.17 -1.17
N ARG A 91 11.65 -17.47 -1.01
CA ARG A 91 11.56 -18.16 0.29
C ARG A 91 12.61 -17.63 1.28
N LYS A 92 13.85 -17.42 0.84
CA LYS A 92 14.91 -16.87 1.70
C LYS A 92 14.71 -15.36 1.92
N SER A 93 14.23 -14.63 0.92
CA SER A 93 13.92 -13.20 1.08
C SER A 93 12.83 -12.96 2.13
N VAL A 94 11.76 -13.76 2.14
CA VAL A 94 10.74 -13.71 3.21
C VAL A 94 11.34 -14.03 4.57
N PHE A 95 12.23 -15.03 4.66
CA PHE A 95 12.90 -15.37 5.93
C PHE A 95 13.73 -14.19 6.48
N VAL A 96 14.58 -13.59 5.63
CA VAL A 96 15.42 -12.45 6.00
C VAL A 96 14.58 -11.22 6.33
N GLY A 97 13.57 -10.92 5.50
CA GLY A 97 12.64 -9.82 5.73
C GLY A 97 11.92 -9.95 7.07
N GLY A 98 11.47 -11.16 7.42
CA GLY A 98 10.86 -11.43 8.71
C GLY A 98 11.81 -11.23 9.90
N LEU A 99 13.09 -11.61 9.78
CA LEU A 99 14.10 -11.33 10.82
C LEU A 99 14.33 -9.83 11.01
N LEU A 100 14.43 -9.07 9.91
CA LEU A 100 14.56 -7.61 9.95
C LEU A 100 13.35 -6.95 10.61
N LEU A 101 12.14 -7.45 10.35
CA LEU A 101 10.92 -6.96 11.01
C LEU A 101 10.90 -7.27 12.51
N VAL A 102 11.27 -8.48 12.92
CA VAL A 102 11.39 -8.83 14.34
C VAL A 102 12.37 -7.90 15.03
N ALA A 103 13.55 -7.68 14.44
CA ALA A 103 14.55 -6.76 14.97
C ALA A 103 14.00 -5.32 15.04
N GLY A 104 13.41 -4.83 13.95
CA GLY A 104 12.89 -3.47 13.88
C GLY A 104 11.81 -3.17 14.92
N HIS A 105 10.80 -4.03 15.03
CA HIS A 105 9.75 -3.85 16.03
C HIS A 105 10.24 -4.05 17.47
N SER A 106 11.19 -4.97 17.70
CA SER A 106 11.78 -5.15 19.04
C SER A 106 12.58 -3.93 19.47
N VAL A 107 13.32 -3.30 18.53
CA VAL A 107 14.09 -2.08 18.80
C VAL A 107 13.16 -0.89 19.09
N LEU A 108 11.98 -0.80 18.47
CA LEU A 108 10.99 0.24 18.80
C LEU A 108 10.45 0.17 20.24
N ALA A 109 10.57 -0.97 20.91
CA ALA A 109 10.22 -1.10 22.33
C ALA A 109 11.23 -0.40 23.26
N ILE A 110 12.37 0.06 22.74
CA ILE A 110 13.39 0.77 23.51
C ILE A 110 13.09 2.28 23.46
N GLU A 111 13.04 2.91 24.63
CA GLU A 111 12.70 4.34 24.81
C GLU A 111 13.88 5.28 24.46
N GLN A 112 14.43 5.12 23.26
CA GLN A 112 15.59 5.91 22.80
C GLN A 112 15.43 6.33 21.33
N MET A 113 15.84 7.56 21.01
CA MET A 113 15.66 8.12 19.66
C MET A 113 16.47 7.37 18.59
N TRP A 114 17.69 6.93 18.92
CA TRP A 114 18.49 6.10 18.00
C TRP A 114 17.79 4.77 17.70
N ALA A 115 17.09 4.21 18.69
CA ALA A 115 16.34 2.96 18.55
C ALA A 115 15.09 3.19 17.69
N PHE A 116 14.36 4.29 17.92
CA PHE A 116 13.20 4.68 17.12
C PHE A 116 13.51 4.71 15.61
N TYR A 117 14.50 5.48 15.18
CA TYR A 117 14.84 5.57 13.75
C TYR A 117 15.42 4.27 13.20
N THR A 118 16.24 3.56 13.98
CA THR A 118 16.79 2.25 13.60
C THR A 118 15.66 1.23 13.38
N GLY A 119 14.67 1.22 14.27
CA GLY A 119 13.49 0.37 14.18
C GLY A 119 12.69 0.64 12.90
N LEU A 120 12.41 1.90 12.58
CA LEU A 120 11.71 2.27 11.35
C LEU A 120 12.47 1.84 10.08
N ILE A 121 13.79 2.05 10.03
CA ILE A 121 14.64 1.63 8.91
C ILE A 121 14.60 0.11 8.74
N LEU A 122 14.78 -0.64 9.82
CA LEU A 122 14.74 -2.11 9.79
C LEU A 122 13.37 -2.63 9.31
N ILE A 123 12.28 -1.98 9.74
CA ILE A 123 10.92 -2.33 9.26
C ILE A 123 10.80 -2.04 7.76
N VAL A 124 11.23 -0.87 7.29
CA VAL A 124 11.21 -0.51 5.86
C VAL A 124 11.95 -1.55 5.01
N LEU A 125 13.16 -1.94 5.43
CA LEU A 125 13.95 -2.97 4.75
C LEU A 125 13.27 -4.35 4.81
N GLY A 126 12.74 -4.71 5.98
CA GLY A 126 12.08 -5.98 6.23
C GLY A 126 10.80 -6.16 5.43
N VAL A 127 9.92 -5.15 5.40
CA VAL A 127 8.71 -5.16 4.55
C VAL A 127 9.11 -5.25 3.07
N GLY A 128 10.13 -4.48 2.65
CA GLY A 128 10.62 -4.53 1.27
C GLY A 128 11.04 -5.93 0.82
N MET A 129 11.65 -6.71 1.72
CA MET A 129 12.04 -8.10 1.44
C MET A 129 10.92 -9.13 1.61
N LEU A 130 9.94 -8.88 2.48
CA LEU A 130 8.87 -9.85 2.77
C LEU A 130 7.67 -9.70 1.83
N LYS A 131 7.09 -8.50 1.74
CA LYS A 131 5.80 -8.20 1.12
C LYS A 131 5.67 -8.62 -0.35
N PRO A 132 6.58 -8.24 -1.27
CA PRO A 132 6.48 -8.67 -2.67
C PRO A 132 6.69 -10.18 -2.83
N ASN A 133 7.50 -10.78 -1.96
CA ASN A 133 7.99 -12.14 -2.14
C ASN A 133 7.04 -13.19 -1.57
N ILE A 134 6.39 -12.91 -0.45
CA ILE A 134 5.41 -13.84 0.14
C ILE A 134 4.17 -14.01 -0.76
N SER A 135 3.74 -12.93 -1.42
CA SER A 135 2.62 -12.95 -2.39
C SER A 135 2.96 -13.83 -3.60
N THR A 136 4.21 -13.75 -4.09
CA THR A 136 4.72 -14.63 -5.15
C THR A 136 4.72 -16.09 -4.72
N MET A 137 5.07 -16.37 -3.46
CA MET A 137 5.01 -17.73 -2.92
C MET A 137 3.58 -18.28 -2.88
N VAL A 138 2.58 -17.49 -2.51
CA VAL A 138 1.16 -17.92 -2.56
C VAL A 138 0.78 -18.35 -3.99
N GLY A 139 1.17 -17.55 -4.98
CA GLY A 139 0.95 -17.90 -6.39
C GLY A 139 1.63 -19.20 -6.82
N GLY A 140 2.84 -19.46 -6.30
CA GLY A 140 3.64 -20.65 -6.60
C GLY A 140 3.18 -21.94 -5.91
N LEU A 141 2.21 -21.89 -4.99
CA LEU A 141 1.62 -23.09 -4.38
C LEU A 141 0.71 -23.87 -5.34
N TYR A 142 0.16 -23.18 -6.34
CA TYR A 142 -0.84 -23.74 -7.24
C TYR A 142 -0.24 -24.04 -8.61
N PRO A 143 -0.47 -25.24 -9.16
CA PRO A 143 -0.17 -25.53 -10.55
C PRO A 143 -0.89 -24.58 -11.52
N LYS A 144 -0.29 -24.32 -12.69
CA LYS A 144 -0.86 -23.40 -13.71
C LYS A 144 -2.28 -23.80 -14.19
N ASN A 145 -2.64 -25.09 -14.10
CA ASN A 145 -3.96 -25.60 -14.47
C ASN A 145 -5.03 -25.49 -13.37
N GLU A 146 -4.68 -25.02 -12.16
CA GLU A 146 -5.62 -24.88 -11.03
C GLU A 146 -5.97 -23.41 -10.72
N GLN A 147 -6.18 -22.58 -11.75
CA GLN A 147 -6.38 -21.14 -11.59
C GLN A 147 -7.55 -20.77 -10.65
N ASN A 148 -8.68 -21.48 -10.70
CA ASN A 148 -9.81 -21.23 -9.80
C ASN A 148 -9.44 -21.45 -8.32
N LYS A 149 -8.66 -22.49 -8.00
CA LYS A 149 -8.18 -22.74 -6.62
C LYS A 149 -7.16 -21.68 -6.21
N ARG A 150 -6.31 -21.25 -7.14
CA ARG A 150 -5.34 -20.19 -6.91
C ARG A 150 -6.02 -18.87 -6.53
N ASP A 151 -7.08 -18.49 -7.25
CA ASP A 151 -7.85 -17.27 -6.97
C ASP A 151 -8.51 -17.32 -5.58
N VAL A 152 -9.12 -18.45 -5.21
CA VAL A 152 -9.66 -18.67 -3.86
C VAL A 152 -8.54 -18.66 -2.81
N GLY A 153 -7.36 -19.21 -3.13
CA GLY A 153 -6.18 -19.15 -2.27
C GLY A 153 -5.72 -17.72 -1.99
N PHE A 154 -5.67 -16.86 -3.00
CA PHE A 154 -5.38 -15.43 -2.82
C PHE A 154 -6.46 -14.72 -2.01
N TYR A 155 -7.73 -15.09 -2.16
CA TYR A 155 -8.81 -14.57 -1.33
C TYR A 155 -8.63 -14.95 0.15
N ILE A 156 -8.33 -16.21 0.45
CA ILE A 156 -8.03 -16.66 1.82
C ILE A 156 -6.82 -15.90 2.37
N PHE A 157 -5.75 -15.77 1.60
CA PHE A 157 -4.57 -15.01 1.98
C PHE A 157 -4.89 -13.54 2.31
N TYR A 158 -5.71 -12.88 1.48
CA TYR A 158 -6.15 -11.52 1.68
C TYR A 158 -7.04 -11.33 2.92
N MET A 159 -7.84 -12.33 3.28
CA MET A 159 -8.59 -12.32 4.55
C MET A 159 -7.64 -12.27 5.76
N GLY A 160 -6.48 -12.93 5.69
CA GLY A 160 -5.47 -12.91 6.75
C GLY A 160 -4.87 -11.53 6.96
N ILE A 161 -4.62 -10.79 5.87
CA ILE A 161 -4.14 -9.41 5.91
C ILE A 161 -5.10 -8.51 6.71
N ASN A 162 -6.39 -8.56 6.35
CA ASN A 162 -7.41 -7.71 6.97
C ASN A 162 -7.69 -8.13 8.43
N LEU A 163 -7.70 -9.42 8.72
CA LEU A 163 -7.85 -9.91 10.09
C LEU A 163 -6.69 -9.43 10.98
N GLY A 164 -5.45 -9.53 10.50
CA GLY A 164 -4.27 -9.03 11.20
C GLY A 164 -4.34 -7.51 11.44
N ALA A 165 -4.70 -6.74 10.41
CA ALA A 165 -4.85 -5.28 10.51
C ALA A 165 -5.91 -4.86 11.53
N ALA A 166 -7.10 -5.46 11.48
CA ALA A 166 -8.19 -5.17 12.40
C ALA A 166 -7.81 -5.52 13.85
N ALA A 167 -7.28 -6.74 14.08
CA ALA A 167 -6.89 -7.18 15.42
C ALA A 167 -5.78 -6.30 16.01
N ALA A 168 -4.82 -5.87 15.18
CA ALA A 168 -3.71 -5.06 15.65
C ALA A 168 -4.12 -3.66 16.09
N ALA A 169 -4.91 -2.96 15.29
CA ALA A 169 -5.38 -1.62 15.64
C ALA A 169 -6.19 -1.62 16.95
N LEU A 170 -6.90 -2.72 17.25
CA LEU A 170 -7.62 -2.90 18.51
C LEU A 170 -6.68 -3.24 19.67
N ILE A 171 -5.84 -4.26 19.51
CA ILE A 171 -5.02 -4.81 20.60
C ILE A 171 -3.78 -3.95 20.85
N VAL A 172 -2.93 -3.77 19.83
CA VAL A 172 -1.71 -2.94 19.95
C VAL A 172 -2.07 -1.49 20.23
N GLY A 173 -3.15 -1.01 19.60
CA GLY A 173 -3.70 0.31 19.85
C GLY A 173 -4.10 0.55 21.30
N TYR A 174 -4.90 -0.37 21.87
CA TYR A 174 -5.30 -0.28 23.27
C TYR A 174 -4.09 -0.29 24.22
N VAL A 175 -3.14 -1.22 24.00
CA VAL A 175 -1.91 -1.31 24.82
C VAL A 175 -1.06 -0.04 24.68
N GLY A 176 -0.88 0.47 23.47
CA GLY A 176 -0.10 1.67 23.21
C GLY A 176 -0.66 2.91 23.91
N GLU A 177 -1.96 3.17 23.76
CA GLU A 177 -2.58 4.38 24.30
C GLU A 177 -2.84 4.31 25.80
N ASN A 178 -3.25 3.16 26.34
CA ASN A 178 -3.73 3.05 27.73
C ASN A 178 -2.70 2.44 28.70
N ILE A 179 -1.73 1.66 28.21
CA ILE A 179 -0.73 0.99 29.07
C ILE A 179 0.66 1.61 28.86
N GLY A 180 1.07 1.77 27.60
CA GLY A 180 2.27 2.52 27.24
C GLY A 180 2.72 2.30 25.80
N TRP A 181 3.22 3.35 25.15
CA TRP A 181 3.58 3.31 23.72
C TRP A 181 4.58 2.20 23.38
N HIS A 182 5.62 2.05 24.18
CA HIS A 182 6.67 1.05 23.98
C HIS A 182 6.19 -0.38 24.26
N TYR A 183 5.20 -0.57 25.14
CA TYR A 183 4.52 -1.87 25.27
C TYR A 183 3.70 -2.20 24.02
N GLY A 184 3.07 -1.20 23.40
CA GLY A 184 2.41 -1.35 22.11
C GLY A 184 3.39 -1.76 21.01
N PHE A 185 4.52 -1.05 20.88
CA PHE A 185 5.58 -1.41 19.93
C PHE A 185 6.17 -2.80 20.19
N GLY A 186 6.41 -3.14 21.45
CA GLY A 186 6.88 -4.47 21.86
C GLY A 186 5.88 -5.57 21.53
N LEU A 187 4.58 -5.33 21.73
CA LEU A 187 3.53 -6.29 21.39
C LEU A 187 3.44 -6.53 19.88
N ALA A 188 3.61 -5.50 19.06
CA ALA A 188 3.77 -5.66 17.61
C ALA A 188 4.98 -6.57 17.31
N GLY A 189 6.12 -6.34 17.98
CA GLY A 189 7.32 -7.18 17.85
C GLY A 189 7.10 -8.65 18.23
N ILE A 190 6.35 -8.92 19.31
CA ILE A 190 5.93 -10.27 19.69
C ILE A 190 5.09 -10.90 18.57
N GLY A 191 4.11 -10.17 18.03
CA GLY A 191 3.31 -10.62 16.90
C GLY A 191 4.16 -11.01 15.70
N MET A 192 5.11 -10.16 15.32
CA MET A 192 6.06 -10.46 14.23
C MET A 192 6.91 -11.70 14.53
N ALA A 193 7.40 -11.86 15.76
CA ALA A 193 8.18 -13.03 16.17
C ALA A 193 7.37 -14.31 16.05
N LEU A 194 6.08 -14.30 16.43
CA LEU A 194 5.17 -15.43 16.23
C LEU A 194 5.01 -15.76 14.75
N GLY A 195 4.80 -14.76 13.89
CA GLY A 195 4.75 -14.93 12.44
C GLY A 195 6.03 -15.58 11.89
N GLN A 196 7.20 -15.10 12.34
CA GLN A 196 8.50 -15.65 11.93
C GLN A 196 8.71 -17.08 12.41
N VAL A 197 8.31 -17.42 13.63
CA VAL A 197 8.37 -18.80 14.16
C VAL A 197 7.47 -19.72 13.35
N ILE A 198 6.25 -19.30 13.02
CA ILE A 198 5.31 -20.05 12.16
C ILE A 198 5.94 -20.30 10.80
N TYR A 199 6.57 -19.27 10.20
CA TYR A 199 7.25 -19.40 8.91
C TYR A 199 8.42 -20.40 8.96
N ILE A 200 9.22 -20.36 10.03
CA ILE A 200 10.36 -21.28 10.25
C ILE A 200 9.88 -22.72 10.36
N ILE A 201 8.90 -23.00 11.22
CA ILE A 201 8.34 -24.34 11.42
C ILE A 201 7.64 -24.81 10.13
N GLY A 202 7.00 -23.88 9.42
CA GLY A 202 6.26 -24.10 8.20
C GLY A 202 7.11 -24.35 6.95
N GLN A 203 8.43 -24.06 6.98
CA GLN A 203 9.35 -24.22 5.83
C GLN A 203 9.25 -25.60 5.16
N ARG A 204 9.00 -26.66 5.93
CA ARG A 204 8.85 -28.02 5.40
C ARG A 204 7.71 -28.16 4.38
N HIS A 205 6.68 -27.33 4.47
CA HIS A 205 5.53 -27.32 3.54
C HIS A 205 5.75 -26.40 2.33
N LEU A 206 6.84 -25.61 2.33
CA LEU A 206 7.18 -24.62 1.30
C LEU A 206 8.42 -25.02 0.49
N LYS A 207 8.86 -26.29 0.58
CA LYS A 207 10.10 -26.76 -0.05
C LYS A 207 10.14 -26.57 -1.58
N HIS A 208 8.99 -26.58 -2.23
CA HIS A 208 8.84 -26.51 -3.68
C HIS A 208 8.50 -25.10 -4.19
N VAL A 209 8.37 -24.11 -3.30
CA VAL A 209 7.94 -22.74 -3.65
C VAL A 209 9.03 -21.74 -3.30
N GLY A 210 9.23 -20.75 -4.17
CA GLY A 210 10.09 -19.60 -3.91
C GLY A 210 11.57 -19.93 -3.82
N ASN A 211 11.99 -21.07 -4.39
CA ASN A 211 13.41 -21.37 -4.57
C ASN A 211 13.95 -20.50 -5.70
N LEU A 212 15.22 -20.10 -5.59
CA LEU A 212 15.92 -19.47 -6.70
C LEU A 212 15.94 -20.43 -7.89
N VAL A 213 15.37 -20.00 -9.02
CA VAL A 213 15.45 -20.71 -10.29
C VAL A 213 16.58 -20.05 -11.06
N ILE A 214 17.70 -20.74 -11.19
CA ILE A 214 18.79 -20.34 -12.08
C ILE A 214 18.44 -20.99 -13.42
N ASP A 215 18.05 -20.19 -14.42
CA ASP A 215 17.88 -20.72 -15.78
C ASP A 215 19.28 -20.81 -16.39
N ASP A 216 19.77 -22.03 -16.65
CA ASP A 216 21.09 -22.25 -17.26
C ASP A 216 21.20 -21.64 -18.68
N ARG A 217 20.07 -21.19 -19.27
CA ARG A 217 20.04 -20.41 -20.52
C ARG A 217 20.54 -18.97 -20.37
N ASP A 218 20.62 -18.44 -19.15
CA ASP A 218 21.15 -17.10 -18.90
C ASP A 218 22.69 -17.02 -19.01
N GLU A 219 23.40 -18.15 -19.16
CA GLU A 219 24.84 -18.13 -19.40
C GLU A 219 25.22 -17.78 -20.84
N ASP A 220 24.42 -18.19 -21.83
CA ASP A 220 24.63 -17.90 -23.25
C ASP A 220 23.96 -16.57 -23.70
N GLU A 221 22.99 -16.05 -22.93
CA GLU A 221 22.40 -14.70 -23.10
C GLU A 221 23.12 -13.61 -22.28
N LYS A 222 24.39 -13.82 -21.90
CA LYS A 222 25.29 -12.75 -21.42
C LYS A 222 25.64 -11.70 -22.49
N GLY A 223 25.05 -11.81 -23.69
CA GLY A 223 25.09 -10.80 -24.75
C GLY A 223 23.90 -9.82 -24.67
N ASP A 224 24.16 -8.60 -24.18
CA ASP A 224 23.26 -7.43 -24.19
C ASP A 224 21.88 -7.61 -23.52
N SER A 225 21.73 -8.53 -22.55
CA SER A 225 20.61 -8.49 -21.58
C SER A 225 20.77 -7.25 -20.68
N LYS A 226 20.26 -6.15 -21.22
CA LYS A 226 20.34 -4.75 -20.83
C LYS A 226 20.20 -4.55 -19.31
N ASN A 227 21.24 -4.03 -18.67
CA ASN A 227 21.07 -3.29 -17.41
C ASN A 227 20.02 -2.20 -17.65
N LEU A 228 18.83 -2.36 -17.07
CA LEU A 228 17.69 -1.43 -17.16
C LEU A 228 18.10 0.05 -16.97
N LEU A 229 19.04 0.28 -16.05
CA LEU A 229 19.62 1.59 -15.77
C LEU A 229 20.51 2.12 -16.89
N THR A 230 21.28 1.26 -17.58
CA THR A 230 22.11 1.68 -18.71
C THR A 230 21.27 1.88 -19.98
N ALA A 231 20.11 1.23 -20.09
CA ALA A 231 19.18 1.43 -21.20
C ALA A 231 18.63 2.86 -21.28
N ILE A 232 18.56 3.58 -20.15
CA ILE A 232 18.17 5.01 -20.11
C ILE A 232 19.08 5.85 -21.03
N PHE A 233 20.36 5.50 -21.10
CA PHE A 233 21.37 6.23 -21.87
C PHE A 233 21.49 5.75 -23.33
N LYS A 234 20.64 4.83 -23.80
CA LYS A 234 20.62 4.37 -25.20
C LYS A 234 19.77 5.25 -26.12
N HIS A 235 18.75 5.95 -25.60
CA HIS A 235 17.83 6.77 -26.41
C HIS A 235 17.86 8.25 -25.99
N THR A 236 17.90 9.16 -26.97
CA THR A 236 17.98 10.61 -26.74
C THR A 236 16.82 11.15 -25.90
N ASN A 237 15.58 10.70 -26.14
CA ASN A 237 14.42 11.14 -25.36
C ASN A 237 14.44 10.65 -23.90
N SER A 238 14.94 9.44 -23.65
CA SER A 238 15.14 8.92 -22.29
C SER A 238 16.21 9.71 -21.53
N ILE A 239 17.32 10.06 -22.20
CA ILE A 239 18.37 10.93 -21.63
C ILE A 239 17.81 12.31 -21.30
N ILE A 240 17.07 12.92 -22.23
CA ILE A 240 16.46 14.24 -22.02
C ILE A 240 15.48 14.19 -20.85
N GLY A 241 14.58 13.21 -20.80
CA GLY A 241 13.63 13.05 -19.69
C GLY A 241 14.32 12.85 -18.34
N PHE A 242 15.37 12.01 -18.30
CA PHE A 242 16.20 11.80 -17.12
C PHE A 242 16.89 13.11 -16.69
N ALA A 243 17.58 13.79 -17.60
CA ALA A 243 18.33 15.02 -17.32
C ALA A 243 17.42 16.16 -16.87
N ILE A 244 16.25 16.35 -17.49
CA ILE A 244 15.25 17.35 -17.06
C ILE A 244 14.79 17.04 -15.64
N THR A 245 14.48 15.77 -15.34
CA THR A 245 13.98 15.39 -14.02
C THR A 245 15.07 15.54 -12.95
N VAL A 246 16.31 15.16 -13.23
CA VAL A 246 17.46 15.41 -12.34
C VAL A 246 17.68 16.90 -12.12
N THR A 247 17.64 17.69 -13.19
CA THR A 247 17.81 19.16 -13.10
C THR A 247 16.72 19.79 -12.24
N LEU A 248 15.46 19.39 -12.43
CA LEU A 248 14.35 19.81 -11.58
C LEU A 248 14.59 19.41 -10.12
N GLY A 249 15.06 18.19 -9.88
CA GLY A 249 15.40 17.72 -8.53
C GLY A 249 16.55 18.52 -7.89
N LEU A 250 17.58 18.91 -8.65
CA LEU A 250 18.65 19.79 -8.19
C LEU A 250 18.14 21.21 -7.90
N ILE A 251 17.25 21.76 -8.73
CA ILE A 251 16.60 23.06 -8.48
C ILE A 251 15.81 23.00 -7.17
N ILE A 252 15.01 21.94 -6.96
CA ILE A 252 14.24 21.76 -5.71
C ILE A 252 15.18 21.56 -4.52
N TRP A 253 16.30 20.84 -4.69
CA TRP A 253 17.29 20.66 -3.64
C TRP A 253 17.87 21.99 -3.19
N PHE A 254 18.44 22.76 -4.12
CA PHE A 254 19.19 23.98 -3.80
C PHE A 254 18.28 25.19 -3.53
N GLY A 255 17.09 25.23 -4.14
CA GLY A 255 16.13 26.33 -3.99
C GLY A 255 15.02 26.07 -2.98
N GLY A 256 14.90 24.84 -2.45
CA GLY A 256 13.81 24.44 -1.57
C GLY A 256 14.27 23.44 -0.51
N SER A 257 13.83 22.20 -0.65
CA SER A 257 14.10 21.14 0.32
C SER A 257 14.90 20.00 -0.31
N TRP A 258 16.05 19.72 0.31
CA TRP A 258 16.97 18.66 -0.11
C TRP A 258 16.30 17.29 -0.19
N SER A 259 15.36 16.97 0.71
CA SER A 259 14.68 15.67 0.72
C SER A 259 13.74 15.52 -0.47
N TYR A 260 13.02 16.58 -0.86
CA TYR A 260 12.20 16.56 -2.08
C TYR A 260 13.06 16.59 -3.34
N GLY A 261 14.20 17.30 -3.31
CA GLY A 261 15.19 17.25 -4.38
C GLY A 261 15.70 15.82 -4.63
N LEU A 262 16.07 15.10 -3.57
CA LEU A 262 16.44 13.67 -3.63
C LEU A 262 15.33 12.80 -4.18
N LEU A 263 14.09 13.00 -3.72
CA LEU A 263 12.94 12.23 -4.21
C LEU A 263 12.78 12.40 -5.71
N VAL A 264 12.82 13.64 -6.22
CA VAL A 264 12.68 13.92 -7.65
C VAL A 264 13.87 13.35 -8.44
N ILE A 265 15.09 13.41 -7.92
CA ILE A 265 16.26 12.75 -8.52
C ILE A 265 16.06 11.23 -8.57
N GLY A 266 15.53 10.62 -7.51
CA GLY A 266 15.17 9.20 -7.50
C GLY A 266 14.12 8.84 -8.54
N LEU A 267 13.10 9.70 -8.70
CA LEU A 267 12.07 9.56 -9.73
C LEU A 267 12.60 9.72 -11.15
N ALA A 268 13.74 10.39 -11.36
CA ALA A 268 14.36 10.47 -12.68
C ALA A 268 14.64 9.08 -13.27
N PHE A 269 15.02 8.10 -12.43
CA PHE A 269 15.18 6.72 -12.88
C PHE A 269 13.86 6.09 -13.33
N ALA A 270 12.78 6.29 -12.58
CA ALA A 270 11.45 5.80 -12.95
C ALA A 270 10.96 6.43 -14.27
N VAL A 271 11.16 7.75 -14.43
CA VAL A 271 10.83 8.46 -15.67
C VAL A 271 11.68 7.98 -16.84
N GLY A 272 12.99 7.90 -16.66
CA GLY A 272 13.93 7.45 -17.68
C GLY A 272 13.61 6.04 -18.17
N VAL A 273 13.41 5.09 -17.24
CA VAL A 273 13.01 3.72 -17.59
C VAL A 273 11.60 3.69 -18.19
N GLY A 274 10.65 4.47 -17.68
CA GLY A 274 9.32 4.57 -18.26
C GLY A 274 9.34 5.01 -19.74
N ILE A 275 10.23 5.94 -20.11
CA ILE A 275 10.42 6.33 -21.52
C ILE A 275 11.04 5.18 -22.32
N VAL A 276 12.00 4.44 -21.75
CA VAL A 276 12.59 3.25 -22.41
C VAL A 276 11.51 2.20 -22.70
N VAL A 277 10.67 1.88 -21.71
CA VAL A 277 9.56 0.93 -21.84
C VAL A 277 8.59 1.37 -22.93
N TYR A 278 8.26 2.67 -22.98
CA TYR A 278 7.41 3.22 -24.03
C TYR A 278 8.06 3.10 -25.42
N ASN A 279 9.35 3.41 -25.55
CA ASN A 279 10.05 3.36 -26.84
C ASN A 279 10.16 1.93 -27.40
N ASP A 280 10.35 0.95 -26.51
CA ASP A 280 10.49 -0.48 -26.83
C ASP A 280 9.16 -1.14 -27.24
N GLY A 281 8.02 -0.46 -27.04
CA GLY A 281 6.70 -0.93 -27.42
C GLY A 281 6.37 -0.77 -28.91
N ASN A 282 5.62 -1.72 -29.45
CA ASN A 282 4.93 -1.55 -30.73
C ASN A 282 3.75 -0.55 -30.62
N LYS A 283 3.04 -0.26 -31.71
CA LYS A 283 1.94 0.74 -31.70
C LYS A 283 0.85 0.43 -30.67
N VAL A 284 0.46 -0.83 -30.53
CA VAL A 284 -0.57 -1.27 -29.56
C VAL A 284 -0.04 -1.21 -28.13
N GLU A 285 1.20 -1.68 -27.91
CA GLU A 285 1.86 -1.61 -26.60
C GLU A 285 2.04 -0.17 -26.14
N LYS A 286 2.42 0.76 -27.03
CA LYS A 286 2.54 2.19 -26.71
C LYS A 286 1.23 2.80 -26.23
N ASP A 287 0.13 2.53 -26.92
CA ASP A 287 -1.20 2.98 -26.52
C ASP A 287 -1.58 2.42 -25.12
N ARG A 288 -1.30 1.14 -24.88
CA ARG A 288 -1.55 0.50 -23.57
C ARG A 288 -0.66 1.09 -22.48
N ILE A 289 0.62 1.31 -22.73
CA ILE A 289 1.57 1.91 -21.77
C ILE A 289 1.10 3.30 -21.33
N LEU A 290 0.62 4.14 -22.27
CA LEU A 290 0.07 5.46 -21.93
C LEU A 290 -1.13 5.36 -20.98
N VAL A 291 -2.04 4.41 -21.23
CA VAL A 291 -3.17 4.17 -20.34
C VAL A 291 -2.72 3.65 -18.97
N THR A 292 -1.65 2.85 -18.92
CA THR A 292 -1.05 2.40 -17.66
C THR A 292 -0.45 3.56 -16.86
N TYR A 293 0.23 4.51 -17.51
CA TYR A 293 0.76 5.70 -16.84
C TYR A 293 -0.35 6.61 -16.29
N LEU A 294 -1.45 6.75 -17.03
CA LEU A 294 -2.63 7.42 -16.50
C LEU A 294 -3.20 6.68 -15.28
N SER A 295 -3.19 5.34 -15.31
CA SER A 295 -3.65 4.53 -14.17
C SER A 295 -2.79 4.74 -12.93
N PHE A 296 -1.48 4.90 -13.08
CA PHE A 296 -0.60 5.28 -11.97
C PHE A 296 -0.98 6.63 -11.37
N LEU A 297 -1.39 7.62 -12.18
CA LEU A 297 -1.90 8.88 -11.66
C LEU A 297 -3.18 8.69 -10.84
N ILE A 298 -4.13 7.87 -11.32
CA ILE A 298 -5.35 7.54 -10.58
C ILE A 298 -5.00 6.88 -9.23
N ILE A 299 -4.03 5.96 -9.23
CA ILE A 299 -3.54 5.27 -8.02
C ILE A 299 -2.89 6.24 -7.04
N ILE A 300 -2.03 7.16 -7.50
CA ILE A 300 -1.40 8.18 -6.66
C ILE A 300 -2.46 9.07 -6.00
N ILE A 301 -3.49 9.49 -6.75
CA ILE A 301 -4.58 10.33 -6.21
C ILE A 301 -5.42 9.55 -5.20
N PHE A 302 -5.77 8.30 -5.52
CA PHE A 302 -6.52 7.44 -4.62
C PHE A 302 -5.78 7.25 -3.29
N TRP A 303 -4.54 6.77 -3.32
CA TRP A 303 -3.77 6.54 -2.10
C TRP A 303 -3.32 7.84 -1.41
N GLY A 304 -3.10 8.91 -2.18
CA GLY A 304 -2.84 10.25 -1.64
C GLY A 304 -3.97 10.80 -0.80
N SER A 305 -5.20 10.39 -1.09
CA SER A 305 -6.35 10.75 -0.28
C SER A 305 -6.58 9.72 0.82
N PHE A 306 -6.61 8.43 0.46
CA PHE A 306 -6.91 7.32 1.36
C PHE A 306 -5.93 7.17 2.54
N GLU A 307 -4.61 7.32 2.30
CA GLU A 307 -3.58 7.01 3.29
C GLU A 307 -3.42 8.07 4.38
N GLN A 308 -4.20 9.16 4.32
CA GLN A 308 -4.36 10.09 5.43
C GLN A 308 -4.93 9.43 6.68
N ALA A 309 -5.57 8.25 6.53
CA ALA A 309 -6.06 7.41 7.62
C ALA A 309 -5.09 7.35 8.80
N GLY A 310 -3.81 6.99 8.58
CA GLY A 310 -2.83 6.85 9.66
C GLY A 310 -2.09 8.14 10.03
N GLY A 311 -2.27 9.21 9.24
CA GLY A 311 -1.71 10.54 9.48
C GLY A 311 -2.77 11.49 10.03
N LEU A 312 -3.20 12.45 9.21
CA LEU A 312 -4.14 13.51 9.60
C LEU A 312 -5.41 13.00 10.27
N LEU A 313 -6.05 11.95 9.74
CA LEU A 313 -7.29 11.40 10.33
C LEU A 313 -7.05 10.77 11.70
N ASN A 314 -5.87 10.20 11.94
CA ASN A 314 -5.50 9.59 13.21
C ASN A 314 -5.29 10.67 14.28
N VAL A 315 -4.58 11.74 13.93
CA VAL A 315 -4.39 12.92 14.78
C VAL A 315 -5.72 13.60 15.08
N TYR A 316 -6.56 13.76 14.06
CA TYR A 316 -7.90 14.31 14.19
C TYR A 316 -8.77 13.49 15.16
N ALA A 317 -8.73 12.16 15.05
CA ALA A 317 -9.44 11.27 15.98
C ALA A 317 -9.02 11.51 17.43
N LYS A 318 -7.72 11.67 17.70
CA LYS A 318 -7.23 11.91 19.07
C LYS A 318 -7.56 13.29 19.61
N GLN A 319 -7.33 14.33 18.80
CA GLN A 319 -7.35 15.71 19.26
C GLN A 319 -8.75 16.35 19.18
N LYS A 320 -9.55 15.96 18.19
CA LYS A 320 -10.76 16.71 17.78
C LYS A 320 -12.05 15.89 17.76
N THR A 321 -11.99 14.59 17.98
CA THR A 321 -13.19 13.73 18.05
C THR A 321 -13.55 13.43 19.50
N ASP A 322 -14.84 13.47 19.84
CA ASP A 322 -15.33 12.97 21.11
C ASP A 322 -15.27 11.44 21.12
N LEU A 323 -14.41 10.92 21.97
CA LEU A 323 -14.10 9.49 22.09
C LEU A 323 -14.86 8.83 23.24
N SER A 324 -15.64 9.60 24.02
CA SER A 324 -16.28 9.07 25.21
C SER A 324 -17.58 8.33 24.89
N LEU A 325 -17.70 7.10 25.40
CA LEU A 325 -18.94 6.32 25.45
C LEU A 325 -19.51 6.26 26.88
N GLY A 326 -19.20 7.27 27.70
CA GLY A 326 -19.60 7.35 29.10
C GLY A 326 -18.62 6.63 30.02
N LEU A 327 -18.67 5.29 30.09
CA LEU A 327 -17.79 4.49 30.97
C LEU A 327 -16.47 4.06 30.32
N PHE A 328 -16.34 4.29 29.02
CA PHE A 328 -15.20 3.84 28.23
C PHE A 328 -14.85 4.91 27.20
N ASP A 329 -13.58 5.28 27.15
CA ASP A 329 -13.06 6.14 26.11
C ASP A 329 -12.44 5.27 25.02
N VAL A 330 -12.93 5.44 23.79
CA VAL A 330 -12.47 4.69 22.62
C VAL A 330 -11.06 5.16 22.25
N PRO A 331 -10.05 4.28 22.19
CA PRO A 331 -8.72 4.66 21.72
C PRO A 331 -8.78 5.18 20.28
N ALA A 332 -8.09 6.30 19.99
CA ALA A 332 -8.09 6.90 18.65
C ALA A 332 -7.53 5.93 17.60
N SER A 333 -6.58 5.08 17.99
CA SER A 333 -5.99 4.04 17.15
C SER A 333 -7.02 3.01 16.66
N TRP A 334 -8.14 2.80 17.38
CA TRP A 334 -9.16 1.83 16.99
C TRP A 334 -9.84 2.20 15.67
N PHE A 335 -9.87 3.48 15.30
CA PHE A 335 -10.40 3.89 13.99
C PHE A 335 -9.60 3.31 12.82
N GLN A 336 -8.32 2.95 13.02
CA GLN A 336 -7.52 2.24 12.01
C GLN A 336 -8.04 0.81 11.74
N SER A 337 -8.79 0.22 12.67
CA SER A 337 -9.41 -1.11 12.47
C SER A 337 -10.63 -1.05 11.56
N VAL A 338 -11.28 0.13 11.46
CA VAL A 338 -12.58 0.28 10.82
C VAL A 338 -12.53 -0.07 9.33
N ASN A 339 -11.49 0.37 8.61
CA ASN A 339 -11.29 0.00 7.21
C ASN A 339 -11.18 -1.52 7.02
N ALA A 340 -10.29 -2.18 7.78
CA ALA A 340 -10.11 -3.62 7.68
C ALA A 340 -11.39 -4.41 8.02
N ILE A 341 -12.13 -3.99 9.05
CA ILE A 341 -13.43 -4.58 9.41
C ILE A 341 -14.45 -4.39 8.28
N PHE A 342 -14.52 -3.20 7.69
CA PHE A 342 -15.42 -2.94 6.57
C PHE A 342 -15.05 -3.72 5.31
N ILE A 343 -13.76 -3.98 5.05
CA ILE A 343 -13.36 -4.90 3.97
C ILE A 343 -13.94 -6.29 4.23
N LEU A 344 -13.78 -6.82 5.43
CA LEU A 344 -14.29 -8.16 5.79
C LEU A 344 -15.82 -8.25 5.63
N VAL A 345 -16.55 -7.17 5.93
CA VAL A 345 -18.02 -7.12 5.85
C VAL A 345 -18.52 -6.87 4.41
N PHE A 346 -17.92 -5.93 3.69
CA PHE A 346 -18.45 -5.39 2.44
C PHE A 346 -17.78 -5.94 1.18
N ALA A 347 -16.63 -6.61 1.25
CA ALA A 347 -15.92 -7.09 0.06
C ALA A 347 -16.80 -7.96 -0.85
N THR A 348 -17.53 -8.92 -0.27
CA THR A 348 -18.42 -9.82 -1.03
C THR A 348 -19.62 -9.07 -1.61
N ILE A 349 -20.16 -8.09 -0.88
CA ILE A 349 -21.29 -7.26 -1.31
C ILE A 349 -20.89 -6.40 -2.51
N VAL A 350 -19.76 -5.69 -2.43
CA VAL A 350 -19.27 -4.82 -3.52
C VAL A 350 -18.87 -5.65 -4.74
N ALA A 351 -18.21 -6.80 -4.55
CA ALA A 351 -17.90 -7.72 -5.65
C ALA A 351 -19.19 -8.20 -6.36
N SER A 352 -20.20 -8.61 -5.58
CA SER A 352 -21.50 -9.05 -6.11
C SER A 352 -22.23 -7.94 -6.85
N PHE A 353 -22.17 -6.70 -6.35
CA PHE A 353 -22.70 -5.52 -7.02
C PHE A 353 -22.08 -5.35 -8.41
N TRP A 354 -20.75 -5.43 -8.54
CA TRP A 354 -20.09 -5.27 -9.83
C TRP A 354 -20.38 -6.40 -10.82
N VAL A 355 -20.59 -7.63 -10.35
CA VAL A 355 -21.05 -8.74 -11.18
C VAL A 355 -22.47 -8.48 -11.68
N TRP A 356 -23.38 -8.10 -10.79
CA TRP A 356 -24.75 -7.75 -11.16
C TRP A 356 -24.81 -6.57 -12.15
N TRP A 357 -24.01 -5.53 -11.92
CA TRP A 357 -23.91 -4.35 -12.79
C TRP A 357 -23.43 -4.73 -14.20
N LYS A 358 -22.38 -5.55 -14.29
CA LYS A 358 -21.87 -6.08 -15.56
C LYS A 358 -22.92 -6.92 -16.29
N ASN A 359 -23.67 -7.77 -15.57
CA ASN A 359 -24.72 -8.62 -16.16
C ASN A 359 -25.87 -7.79 -16.76
N ARG A 360 -26.08 -6.56 -16.30
CA ARG A 360 -27.01 -5.59 -16.91
C ARG A 360 -26.43 -4.85 -18.12
N LYS A 361 -25.29 -5.30 -18.66
CA LYS A 361 -24.58 -4.70 -19.80
C LYS A 361 -24.25 -3.22 -19.58
N LYS A 362 -24.07 -2.81 -18.32
CA LYS A 362 -23.61 -1.47 -17.96
C LYS A 362 -22.09 -1.40 -18.01
N GLU A 363 -21.55 -0.18 -18.15
CA GLU A 363 -20.10 0.04 -18.20
C GLU A 363 -19.43 -0.47 -16.91
N SER A 364 -18.37 -1.27 -17.07
CA SER A 364 -17.70 -1.96 -15.97
C SER A 364 -16.21 -2.17 -16.23
N SER A 365 -15.59 -1.38 -17.12
CA SER A 365 -14.14 -1.40 -17.34
C SER A 365 -13.36 -1.08 -16.06
N SER A 366 -12.10 -1.49 -15.99
CA SER A 366 -11.26 -1.23 -14.82
C SER A 366 -11.10 0.26 -14.56
N LEU A 367 -10.84 1.06 -15.60
CA LEU A 367 -10.75 2.52 -15.48
C LEU A 367 -12.04 3.16 -14.94
N PHE A 368 -13.20 2.66 -15.35
CA PHE A 368 -14.48 3.15 -14.83
C PHE A 368 -14.63 2.84 -13.34
N LYS A 369 -14.35 1.61 -12.94
CA LYS A 369 -14.41 1.18 -11.53
C LYS A 369 -13.42 1.94 -10.66
N MET A 370 -12.20 2.19 -11.16
CA MET A 370 -11.20 3.00 -10.47
C MET A 370 -11.66 4.45 -10.30
N ALA A 371 -12.22 5.06 -11.35
CA ALA A 371 -12.75 6.43 -11.28
C ALA A 371 -13.92 6.55 -10.29
N ILE A 372 -14.85 5.59 -10.30
CA ILE A 372 -15.93 5.49 -9.31
C ILE A 372 -15.36 5.32 -7.90
N GLY A 373 -14.33 4.49 -7.74
CA GLY A 373 -13.65 4.31 -6.46
C GLY A 373 -13.05 5.60 -5.90
N VAL A 374 -12.39 6.39 -6.76
CA VAL A 374 -11.86 7.72 -6.38
C VAL A 374 -12.97 8.68 -5.97
N ILE A 375 -14.10 8.70 -6.69
CA ILE A 375 -15.24 9.57 -6.33
C ILE A 375 -15.82 9.18 -4.97
N ILE A 376 -16.11 7.90 -4.77
CA ILE A 376 -16.70 7.38 -3.52
C ILE A 376 -15.76 7.66 -2.35
N MET A 377 -14.46 7.38 -2.51
CA MET A 377 -13.47 7.70 -1.48
C MET A 377 -13.40 9.21 -1.23
N GLY A 378 -13.44 10.04 -2.26
CA GLY A 378 -13.47 11.51 -2.12
C GLY A 378 -14.68 11.98 -1.32
N TRP A 379 -15.84 11.37 -1.51
CA TRP A 379 -17.04 11.70 -0.74
C TRP A 379 -16.92 11.33 0.75
N GLY A 380 -16.05 10.38 1.11
CA GLY A 380 -15.69 10.12 2.50
C GLY A 380 -15.17 11.38 3.21
N PHE A 381 -14.42 12.22 2.50
CA PHE A 381 -13.90 13.47 3.05
C PHE A 381 -14.97 14.55 3.27
N PHE A 382 -16.14 14.49 2.63
CA PHE A 382 -17.24 15.41 2.99
C PHE A 382 -17.75 15.17 4.42
N PHE A 383 -17.75 13.92 4.89
CA PHE A 383 -18.07 13.63 6.30
C PHE A 383 -17.02 14.23 7.24
N MET A 384 -15.74 14.21 6.84
CA MET A 384 -14.68 14.87 7.60
C MET A 384 -14.76 16.39 7.56
N SER A 385 -15.20 16.98 6.44
CA SER A 385 -15.52 18.41 6.37
C SER A 385 -16.61 18.78 7.35
N ILE A 386 -17.70 18.00 7.43
CA ILE A 386 -18.77 18.22 8.41
C ILE A 386 -18.23 18.09 9.84
N ALA A 387 -17.45 17.03 10.12
CA ALA A 387 -16.80 16.86 11.43
C ALA A 387 -15.98 18.09 11.82
N SER A 388 -15.17 18.62 10.90
CA SER A 388 -14.31 19.78 11.17
C SER A 388 -15.09 21.06 11.49
N GLN A 389 -16.34 21.18 11.02
CA GLN A 389 -17.23 22.30 11.35
C GLN A 389 -17.87 22.18 12.74
N GLU A 390 -18.02 20.95 13.26
CA GLU A 390 -18.54 20.72 14.62
C GLU A 390 -17.52 21.07 15.70
N VAL A 391 -16.23 21.13 15.35
CA VAL A 391 -15.16 21.45 16.30
C VAL A 391 -15.25 22.93 16.70
N GLY A 392 -15.51 23.18 17.97
CA GLY A 392 -15.53 24.51 18.55
C GLY A 392 -14.14 24.95 19.01
N TYR A 393 -13.80 26.22 18.79
CA TYR A 393 -12.51 26.80 19.21
C TYR A 393 -12.74 28.04 20.09
N ASN A 394 -11.91 28.23 21.12
CA ASN A 394 -11.87 29.49 21.86
C ASN A 394 -11.03 30.56 21.15
N ALA A 395 -10.96 31.77 21.73
CA ALA A 395 -10.17 32.87 21.18
C ALA A 395 -8.65 32.59 21.12
N ALA A 396 -8.15 31.62 21.90
CA ALA A 396 -6.76 31.17 21.88
C ALA A 396 -6.51 30.02 20.89
N GLY A 397 -7.54 29.54 20.18
CA GLY A 397 -7.43 28.44 19.22
C GLY A 397 -7.48 27.04 19.85
N GLU A 398 -7.81 26.92 21.14
CA GLU A 398 -7.95 25.63 21.82
C GLU A 398 -9.32 25.02 21.56
N VAL A 399 -9.37 23.69 21.46
CA VAL A 399 -10.59 22.93 21.21
C VAL A 399 -11.52 22.99 22.43
N THR A 400 -12.72 23.53 22.25
CA THR A 400 -13.77 23.65 23.28
C THR A 400 -14.93 22.68 23.08
N ALA A 401 -15.17 22.25 21.85
CA ALA A 401 -16.13 21.22 21.50
C ALA A 401 -15.51 20.29 20.47
N LYS A 402 -15.72 18.98 20.63
CA LYS A 402 -15.20 17.96 19.72
C LYS A 402 -16.32 17.42 18.83
N SER A 403 -15.95 16.92 17.65
CA SER A 403 -16.90 16.35 16.68
C SER A 403 -17.28 14.91 17.02
N GLY A 404 -18.42 14.46 16.49
CA GLY A 404 -18.88 13.10 16.75
C GLY A 404 -18.09 12.02 16.02
N MET A 405 -17.84 10.88 16.69
CA MET A 405 -17.11 9.74 16.11
C MET A 405 -17.76 9.12 14.87
N GLN A 406 -19.08 9.30 14.69
CA GLN A 406 -19.81 8.78 13.53
C GLN A 406 -19.26 9.30 12.20
N TRP A 407 -18.71 10.52 12.18
CA TRP A 407 -18.18 11.11 10.94
C TRP A 407 -16.93 10.38 10.46
N LEU A 408 -16.03 10.02 11.38
CA LEU A 408 -14.87 9.19 11.07
C LEU A 408 -15.31 7.81 10.55
N VAL A 409 -16.27 7.17 11.23
CA VAL A 409 -16.78 5.86 10.80
C VAL A 409 -17.38 5.93 9.39
N LEU A 410 -18.18 6.96 9.09
CA LEU A 410 -18.74 7.18 7.76
C LEU A 410 -17.67 7.49 6.71
N ALA A 411 -16.66 8.29 7.05
CA ALA A 411 -15.52 8.55 6.16
C ALA A 411 -14.79 7.24 5.81
N TYR A 412 -14.45 6.43 6.82
CA TYR A 412 -13.82 5.12 6.62
C TYR A 412 -14.70 4.15 5.82
N LEU A 413 -16.03 4.19 5.97
CA LEU A 413 -16.95 3.40 5.15
C LEU A 413 -16.79 3.74 3.68
N PHE A 414 -16.84 5.02 3.33
CA PHE A 414 -16.72 5.49 1.94
C PHE A 414 -15.32 5.26 1.38
N HIS A 415 -14.26 5.47 2.17
CA HIS A 415 -12.89 5.14 1.78
C HIS A 415 -12.78 3.64 1.43
N THR A 416 -13.37 2.78 2.26
CA THR A 416 -13.36 1.33 2.05
C THR A 416 -14.19 0.90 0.84
N LEU A 417 -15.38 1.46 0.65
CA LEU A 417 -16.19 1.18 -0.54
C LEU A 417 -15.47 1.63 -1.81
N GLY A 418 -14.78 2.77 -1.77
CA GLY A 418 -13.94 3.25 -2.85
C GLY A 418 -12.78 2.30 -3.15
N GLU A 419 -12.09 1.82 -2.11
CA GLU A 419 -11.00 0.84 -2.22
C GLU A 419 -11.47 -0.47 -2.85
N LEU A 420 -12.60 -1.02 -2.39
CA LEU A 420 -13.19 -2.24 -2.93
C LEU A 420 -13.63 -2.10 -4.41
N CYS A 421 -13.83 -0.87 -4.89
CA CYS A 421 -14.08 -0.60 -6.30
C CYS A 421 -12.79 -0.50 -7.13
N ALA A 422 -11.75 0.17 -6.60
CA ALA A 422 -10.55 0.52 -7.35
C ALA A 422 -9.40 -0.50 -7.22
N SER A 423 -9.10 -0.95 -6.00
CA SER A 423 -7.87 -1.70 -5.68
C SER A 423 -7.79 -3.06 -6.41
N PRO A 424 -8.83 -3.93 -6.40
CA PRO A 424 -8.75 -5.23 -7.06
C PRO A 424 -8.54 -5.14 -8.57
N VAL A 425 -9.12 -4.11 -9.20
CA VAL A 425 -9.05 -3.93 -10.66
C VAL A 425 -7.78 -3.20 -11.10
N ALA A 426 -7.23 -2.30 -10.29
CA ALA A 426 -6.02 -1.56 -10.62
C ALA A 426 -4.83 -2.50 -10.86
N LEU A 427 -4.62 -3.46 -9.95
CA LEU A 427 -3.56 -4.46 -10.06
C LEU A 427 -3.73 -5.32 -11.31
N SER A 428 -4.93 -5.88 -11.52
CA SER A 428 -5.25 -6.70 -12.69
C SER A 428 -5.06 -5.92 -13.99
N PHE A 429 -5.50 -4.66 -14.02
CA PHE A 429 -5.42 -3.80 -15.20
C PHE A 429 -3.98 -3.55 -15.64
N ILE A 430 -3.09 -3.22 -14.71
CA ILE A 430 -1.67 -3.00 -15.02
C ILE A 430 -1.04 -4.26 -15.61
N THR A 431 -1.31 -5.43 -15.02
CA THR A 431 -0.78 -6.70 -15.54
C THR A 431 -1.29 -7.04 -16.94
N LYS A 432 -2.51 -6.61 -17.29
CA LYS A 432 -3.11 -6.85 -18.62
C LYS A 432 -2.56 -5.92 -19.71
N LEU A 433 -2.15 -4.72 -19.33
CA LEU A 433 -1.66 -3.70 -20.26
C LEU A 433 -0.13 -3.72 -20.42
N ALA A 434 0.58 -4.20 -19.42
CA ALA A 434 2.03 -4.26 -19.42
C ALA A 434 2.55 -5.27 -20.48
N PRO A 435 3.58 -4.91 -21.27
CA PRO A 435 4.26 -5.87 -22.14
C PRO A 435 4.90 -6.98 -21.30
N GLU A 436 4.86 -8.23 -21.80
CA GLU A 436 5.37 -9.42 -21.08
C GLU A 436 6.81 -9.23 -20.58
N ARG A 437 7.66 -8.63 -21.42
CA ARG A 437 9.08 -8.34 -21.13
C ARG A 437 9.32 -7.25 -20.06
N TRP A 438 8.31 -6.42 -19.78
CA TRP A 438 8.39 -5.33 -18.81
C TRP A 438 7.48 -5.54 -17.58
N MET A 439 6.83 -6.69 -17.46
CA MET A 439 5.88 -6.99 -16.38
C MET A 439 6.45 -6.71 -14.99
N ALA A 440 7.64 -7.20 -14.69
CA ALA A 440 8.27 -7.01 -13.38
C ALA A 440 8.53 -5.52 -13.07
N PHE A 441 9.00 -4.75 -14.06
CA PHE A 441 9.19 -3.31 -13.91
C PHE A 441 7.87 -2.58 -13.69
N MET A 442 6.82 -2.91 -14.46
CA MET A 442 5.50 -2.28 -14.34
C MET A 442 4.85 -2.56 -12.98
N MET A 443 5.07 -3.76 -12.43
CA MET A 443 4.66 -4.08 -11.06
C MET A 443 5.47 -3.31 -10.01
N GLY A 444 6.78 -3.13 -10.24
CA GLY A 444 7.58 -2.24 -9.40
C GLY A 444 7.09 -0.80 -9.44
N ALA A 445 6.77 -0.28 -10.64
CA ALA A 445 6.22 1.05 -10.84
C ALA A 445 4.85 1.23 -10.17
N TYR A 446 4.01 0.20 -10.14
CA TYR A 446 2.75 0.19 -9.38
C TYR A 446 2.98 0.41 -7.88
N PHE A 447 3.93 -0.32 -7.28
CA PHE A 447 4.26 -0.14 -5.87
C PHE A 447 4.89 1.22 -5.62
N ALA A 448 5.75 1.72 -6.51
CA ALA A 448 6.26 3.09 -6.42
C ALA A 448 5.14 4.13 -6.47
N ALA A 449 4.17 4.00 -7.38
CA ALA A 449 3.01 4.89 -7.47
C ALA A 449 2.18 4.87 -6.19
N THR A 450 1.99 3.70 -5.57
CA THR A 450 1.31 3.56 -4.28
C THR A 450 2.10 4.25 -3.15
N GLY A 451 3.42 4.08 -3.13
CA GLY A 451 4.31 4.77 -2.19
C GLY A 451 4.29 6.29 -2.36
N LEU A 452 4.31 6.79 -3.60
CA LEU A 452 4.16 8.21 -3.89
C LEU A 452 2.80 8.75 -3.44
N GLY A 453 1.72 7.97 -3.62
CA GLY A 453 0.42 8.28 -3.03
C GLY A 453 0.54 8.47 -1.52
N ASN A 454 1.19 7.56 -0.81
CA ASN A 454 1.43 7.71 0.63
C ASN A 454 2.19 9.01 0.99
N LYS A 455 3.19 9.42 0.20
CA LYS A 455 3.87 10.71 0.43
C LYS A 455 2.97 11.92 0.13
N VAL A 456 2.12 11.83 -0.90
CA VAL A 456 1.09 12.85 -1.18
C VAL A 456 0.10 12.96 -0.02
N ALA A 457 -0.30 11.85 0.60
CA ALA A 457 -1.13 11.86 1.80
C ALA A 457 -0.46 12.60 2.97
N GLY A 458 0.84 12.39 3.15
CA GLY A 458 1.64 13.17 4.11
C GLY A 458 1.59 14.67 3.80
N LEU A 459 1.88 15.07 2.56
CA LEU A 459 1.87 16.46 2.12
C LEU A 459 0.51 17.15 2.32
N LEU A 460 -0.59 16.47 1.97
CA LEU A 460 -1.93 16.98 2.18
C LEU A 460 -2.24 17.10 3.68
N GLY A 461 -1.82 16.13 4.48
CA GLY A 461 -1.97 16.18 5.94
C GLY A 461 -1.18 17.31 6.61
N GLU A 462 0.08 17.51 6.20
CA GLU A 462 0.96 18.61 6.64
C GLU A 462 0.30 19.97 6.36
N SER A 463 -0.29 20.14 5.17
CA SER A 463 -0.91 21.41 4.78
C SER A 463 -2.18 21.77 5.57
N ALA A 464 -2.74 20.84 6.36
CA ALA A 464 -3.88 21.12 7.23
C ALA A 464 -3.55 22.07 8.39
N SER A 465 -2.29 22.15 8.83
CA SER A 465 -1.89 23.10 9.87
C SER A 465 -1.84 24.54 9.37
N GLU A 466 -1.61 24.75 8.08
CA GLU A 466 -1.62 26.07 7.45
C GLU A 466 -3.02 26.48 6.99
N PHE A 467 -3.72 25.59 6.25
CA PHE A 467 -4.99 25.93 5.60
C PHE A 467 -6.23 25.53 6.40
N GLY A 468 -6.06 24.78 7.48
CA GLY A 468 -7.13 24.20 8.26
C GLY A 468 -7.70 22.92 7.65
N GLU A 469 -8.14 22.01 8.52
CA GLU A 469 -8.68 20.70 8.15
C GLU A 469 -9.92 20.79 7.25
N PHE A 470 -10.82 21.74 7.50
CA PHE A 470 -12.00 21.94 6.65
C PHE A 470 -11.62 22.18 5.19
N THR A 471 -10.61 23.03 4.95
CA THR A 471 -10.12 23.36 3.62
C THR A 471 -9.49 22.13 2.96
N ILE A 472 -8.67 21.38 3.70
CA ILE A 472 -8.01 20.18 3.18
C ILE A 472 -9.03 19.08 2.86
N PHE A 473 -9.90 18.73 3.80
CA PHE A 473 -10.91 17.69 3.60
C PHE A 473 -11.85 18.04 2.43
N THR A 474 -12.36 19.28 2.40
CA THR A 474 -13.25 19.72 1.31
C THR A 474 -12.51 19.77 -0.03
N GLY A 475 -11.27 20.26 -0.04
CA GLY A 475 -10.43 20.31 -1.24
C GLY A 475 -10.20 18.92 -1.84
N ILE A 476 -9.91 17.93 -1.00
CA ILE A 476 -9.73 16.54 -1.43
C ILE A 476 -11.03 15.95 -1.98
N ALA A 477 -12.15 16.17 -1.28
CA ALA A 477 -13.45 15.68 -1.73
C ALA A 477 -13.85 16.24 -3.10
N VAL A 478 -13.70 17.55 -3.29
CA VAL A 478 -14.00 18.24 -4.55
C VAL A 478 -13.04 17.79 -5.65
N PHE A 479 -11.74 17.76 -5.38
CA PHE A 479 -10.72 17.34 -6.35
C PHE A 479 -10.96 15.91 -6.84
N CYS A 480 -11.15 14.94 -5.93
CA CYS A 480 -11.38 13.54 -6.28
C CYS A 480 -12.68 13.37 -7.08
N THR A 481 -13.73 14.12 -6.73
CA THR A 481 -15.00 14.11 -7.45
C THR A 481 -14.81 14.61 -8.88
N ILE A 482 -14.19 15.78 -9.07
CA ILE A 482 -13.94 16.37 -10.39
C ILE A 482 -13.04 15.46 -11.21
N PHE A 483 -11.93 14.99 -10.63
CA PHE A 483 -10.98 14.12 -11.31
C PHE A 483 -11.63 12.81 -11.77
N GLY A 484 -12.41 12.15 -10.91
CA GLY A 484 -13.11 10.93 -11.28
C GLY A 484 -14.12 11.16 -12.41
N PHE A 485 -14.90 12.25 -12.38
CA PHE A 485 -15.80 12.60 -13.48
C PHE A 485 -15.05 12.92 -14.77
N LEU A 486 -13.89 13.58 -14.70
CA LEU A 486 -13.04 13.82 -15.86
C LEU A 486 -12.57 12.50 -16.48
N VAL A 487 -12.09 11.54 -15.68
CA VAL A 487 -11.69 10.20 -16.17
C VAL A 487 -12.87 9.48 -16.83
N ILE A 488 -14.07 9.57 -16.25
CA ILE A 488 -15.30 9.01 -16.84
C ILE A 488 -15.65 9.69 -18.16
N ALA A 489 -15.53 11.02 -18.24
CA ALA A 489 -15.82 11.78 -19.46
C ALA A 489 -14.89 11.39 -20.63
N ILE A 490 -13.61 11.11 -20.33
CA ILE A 490 -12.63 10.65 -21.33
C ILE A 490 -12.52 9.12 -21.40
N LEU A 491 -13.45 8.36 -20.81
CA LEU A 491 -13.34 6.91 -20.73
C LEU A 491 -13.33 6.23 -22.11
N LYS A 492 -14.15 6.72 -23.04
CA LYS A 492 -14.28 6.13 -24.39
C LYS A 492 -12.94 6.13 -25.16
N PRO A 493 -12.20 7.26 -25.28
CA PRO A 493 -10.88 7.23 -25.93
C PRO A 493 -9.88 6.38 -25.15
N LEU A 494 -9.89 6.39 -23.81
CA LEU A 494 -8.97 5.55 -23.01
C LEU A 494 -9.20 4.06 -23.24
N LYS A 495 -10.46 3.61 -23.25
CA LYS A 495 -10.80 2.21 -23.56
C LYS A 495 -10.32 1.80 -24.94
N ARG A 496 -10.42 2.68 -25.94
CA ARG A 496 -9.92 2.40 -27.30
C ARG A 496 -8.41 2.10 -27.29
N LEU A 497 -7.64 2.82 -26.49
CA LEU A 497 -6.19 2.63 -26.36
C LEU A 497 -5.80 1.33 -25.62
N THR A 498 -6.73 0.68 -24.93
CA THR A 498 -6.47 -0.64 -24.33
C THR A 498 -6.42 -1.77 -25.37
N HIS A 499 -6.94 -1.53 -26.58
CA HIS A 499 -7.01 -2.54 -27.65
C HIS A 499 -7.64 -3.86 -27.18
N GLY A 500 -8.78 -3.77 -26.48
CA GLY A 500 -9.56 -4.94 -26.05
C GLY A 500 -8.88 -5.83 -25.00
N ALA A 501 -7.78 -5.39 -24.37
CA ALA A 501 -7.02 -6.19 -23.40
C ALA A 501 -7.88 -6.73 -22.23
N GLU A 502 -8.94 -6.02 -21.86
CA GLU A 502 -9.86 -6.44 -20.80
C GLU A 502 -10.94 -7.43 -21.27
N GLU A 503 -11.22 -7.50 -22.58
CA GLU A 503 -12.35 -8.26 -23.14
C GLU A 503 -11.96 -9.69 -23.54
N LEU A 504 -10.66 -9.94 -23.77
CA LEU A 504 -10.10 -11.23 -24.23
C LEU A 504 -10.38 -12.41 -23.27
N GLU A 505 -10.57 -12.18 -21.97
CA GLU A 505 -10.97 -13.23 -21.01
C GLU A 505 -12.44 -13.67 -21.15
N SER A 506 -13.29 -12.85 -21.76
CA SER A 506 -14.72 -13.18 -21.95
C SER A 506 -14.94 -14.21 -23.05
N ALA A 507 -13.93 -14.43 -23.90
CA ALA A 507 -13.98 -15.33 -25.05
C ALA A 507 -13.39 -16.73 -24.76
N VAL A 508 -12.88 -16.97 -23.55
CA VAL A 508 -12.25 -18.25 -23.14
C VAL A 508 -13.11 -19.01 -22.12
N LYS A 509 -14.40 -18.67 -21.99
CA LYS A 509 -15.36 -19.45 -21.20
C LYS A 509 -16.24 -20.34 -22.06
#